data_AF-A0A7S0S1A3-F1
#
_entry.id   AF-A0A7S0S1A3-F1
#
_cell.length_a   1.000
_cell.length_b   1.000
_cell.length_c   1.000
_cell.angle_alpha   90.00
_cell.angle_beta   90.00
_cell.angle_gamma   90.00
#
_symmetry.space_group_name_H-M   'P 1'
#
loop_
_entity.id
_entity.type
_entity.pdbx_description
1 polymer ?
#
loop_
_entity_poly.entity_id
_entity_poly.type
_entity_poly.pdbx_seq_one_letter_code
_entity_poly.pdbx_strand_id
1 'polypeptide(L)'
;EGPGWDAALDQELANKKQALVKAMEQVQQGEALGNQMQSMKAMMCQDNECPACRRGFASDAERTASLDAMDEFMRDLPKKMERRRAALATAEAVHSALARLQPVWQRVVALEGGEARTLRDKVATLERALSEATN
;
A
#
# COMPACT_ATOMS: atom_id res chain seq x y z
N GLU A 1 28.12 2.95 18.91
CA GLU A 1 26.67 3.22 18.94
C GLU A 1 26.27 3.70 17.55
N GLY A 2 25.79 2.79 16.69
CA GLY A 2 25.26 3.14 15.37
C GLY A 2 23.79 3.59 15.55
N PRO A 3 23.42 4.84 15.20
CA PRO A 3 22.20 5.45 15.72
C PRO A 3 20.99 5.21 14.81
N GLY A 4 19.92 4.60 15.32
CA GLY A 4 18.54 4.83 14.86
C GLY A 4 18.08 4.31 13.49
N TRP A 5 18.97 3.80 12.62
CA TRP A 5 18.60 3.40 11.25
C TRP A 5 17.66 2.19 11.19
N ASP A 6 17.82 1.21 12.10
CA ASP A 6 16.94 0.04 12.15
C ASP A 6 15.51 0.44 12.56
N ALA A 7 15.37 1.25 13.60
CA ALA A 7 14.08 1.78 14.04
C ALA A 7 13.42 2.66 12.95
N ALA A 8 14.21 3.42 12.20
CA ALA A 8 13.71 4.23 11.08
C ALA A 8 13.19 3.36 9.92
N LEU A 9 13.90 2.27 9.57
CA LEU A 9 13.48 1.34 8.52
C LEU A 9 12.22 0.56 8.93
N ASP A 10 12.16 0.10 10.18
CA ASP A 10 11.00 -0.60 10.74
C ASP A 10 9.76 0.31 10.75
N GLN A 11 9.93 1.57 11.15
CA GLN A 11 8.87 2.57 11.13
C GLN A 11 8.42 2.87 9.70
N GLU A 12 9.34 3.00 8.74
CA GLU A 12 8.98 3.26 7.35
C GLU A 12 8.21 2.08 6.73
N LEU A 13 8.63 0.84 7.02
CA LEU A 13 7.87 -0.35 6.62
C LEU A 13 6.46 -0.37 7.21
N ALA A 14 6.31 -0.03 8.49
CA ALA A 14 5.01 0.10 9.14
C ALA A 14 4.14 1.19 8.47
N ASN A 15 4.72 2.35 8.17
CA ASN A 15 4.04 3.44 7.47
C ASN A 15 3.57 3.00 6.07
N LYS A 16 4.44 2.34 5.29
CA LYS A 16 4.12 1.80 3.96
C LYS A 16 3.02 0.74 4.03
N LYS A 17 3.06 -0.15 5.02
CA LYS A 17 2.01 -1.14 5.25
C LYS A 17 0.66 -0.50 5.55
N GLN A 18 0.62 0.53 6.40
CA GLN A 18 -0.62 1.22 6.71
C GLN A 18 -1.17 1.97 5.50
N ALA A 19 -0.31 2.62 4.72
CA ALA A 19 -0.70 3.28 3.47
C ALA A 19 -1.27 2.27 2.45
N LEU A 20 -0.68 1.08 2.37
CA LEU A 20 -1.15 0.00 1.52
C LEU A 20 -2.57 -0.44 1.90
N VAL A 21 -2.83 -0.70 3.19
CA VAL A 21 -4.17 -1.08 3.67
C VAL A 21 -5.21 -0.03 3.31
N LYS A 22 -4.92 1.25 3.53
CA LYS A 22 -5.82 2.35 3.15
C LYS A 22 -6.09 2.40 1.64
N ALA A 23 -5.07 2.13 0.82
CA ALA A 23 -5.22 2.09 -0.63
C ALA A 23 -6.11 0.90 -1.07
N MET A 24 -5.95 -0.27 -0.44
CA MET A 24 -6.82 -1.44 -0.67
C MET A 24 -8.27 -1.13 -0.34
N GLU A 25 -8.53 -0.54 0.83
CA GLU A 25 -9.88 -0.14 1.27
C GLU A 25 -10.54 0.81 0.27
N GLN A 26 -9.79 1.78 -0.28
CA GLN A 26 -10.32 2.72 -1.28
C GLN A 26 -10.71 2.03 -2.60
N VAL A 27 -9.96 1.01 -3.02
CA VAL A 27 -10.31 0.20 -4.21
C VAL A 27 -11.59 -0.59 -3.94
N GLN A 28 -11.66 -1.28 -2.80
CA GLN A 28 -12.83 -2.08 -2.41
C GLN A 28 -14.10 -1.22 -2.28
N GLN A 29 -14.00 -0.04 -1.66
CA GLN A 29 -15.13 0.89 -1.54
C GLN A 29 -15.59 1.40 -2.91
N GLY A 30 -14.68 1.69 -3.82
CA GLY A 30 -15.03 2.14 -5.17
C GLY A 30 -15.71 1.04 -5.99
N GLU A 31 -15.27 -0.21 -5.87
CA GLU A 31 -15.93 -1.37 -6.48
C GLU A 31 -17.33 -1.60 -5.90
N ALA A 32 -17.46 -1.56 -4.57
CA ALA A 32 -18.74 -1.70 -3.89
C ALA A 32 -19.73 -0.60 -4.31
N LEU A 33 -19.26 0.65 -4.42
CA LEU A 33 -20.06 1.76 -4.92
C LEU A 33 -20.52 1.52 -6.37
N GLY A 34 -19.65 1.00 -7.24
CA GLY A 34 -20.02 0.65 -8.61
C GLY A 34 -21.15 -0.38 -8.67
N ASN A 35 -21.05 -1.45 -7.87
CA ASN A 35 -22.09 -2.48 -7.78
C ASN A 35 -23.40 -1.93 -7.21
N GLN A 36 -23.32 -1.07 -6.18
CA GLN A 36 -24.48 -0.43 -5.58
C GLN A 36 -25.20 0.47 -6.59
N MET A 37 -24.45 1.28 -7.36
CA MET A 37 -25.03 2.13 -8.41
C MET A 37 -25.68 1.31 -9.52
N GLN A 38 -25.08 0.20 -9.94
CA GLN A 38 -25.70 -0.71 -10.92
C GLN A 38 -27.01 -1.31 -10.39
N SER A 39 -27.04 -1.71 -9.12
CA SER A 39 -28.27 -2.21 -8.48
C SER A 39 -29.35 -1.12 -8.38
N MET A 40 -28.98 0.10 -7.99
CA MET A 40 -29.91 1.24 -7.97
C MET A 40 -30.46 1.57 -9.34
N LYS A 41 -29.61 1.52 -10.38
CA LYS A 41 -30.04 1.72 -11.77
C LYS A 41 -31.06 0.66 -12.18
N ALA A 42 -30.78 -0.61 -11.88
CA ALA A 42 -31.69 -1.71 -12.21
C ALA A 42 -33.06 -1.54 -11.52
N MET A 43 -33.09 -1.10 -10.25
CA MET A 43 -34.34 -0.80 -9.54
C MET A 43 -35.09 0.37 -10.18
N MET A 44 -34.42 1.47 -10.52
CA MET A 44 -35.06 2.61 -11.21
C MET A 44 -35.59 2.27 -12.60
N CYS A 45 -35.03 1.26 -13.27
CA CYS A 45 -35.57 0.76 -14.54
C CYS A 45 -36.86 -0.06 -14.35
N GLN A 46 -37.01 -0.73 -13.20
CA GLN A 46 -38.17 -1.58 -12.88
C GLN A 46 -39.29 -0.78 -12.22
N ASP A 47 -38.92 0.09 -11.29
CA ASP A 47 -39.83 0.87 -10.44
C ASP A 47 -39.77 2.35 -10.82
N ASN A 48 -40.91 3.05 -10.76
CA ASN A 48 -40.96 4.50 -11.03
C ASN A 48 -40.64 5.33 -9.78
N GLU A 49 -39.66 4.91 -8.98
CA GLU A 49 -39.22 5.61 -7.77
C GLU A 49 -37.71 5.56 -7.56
N CYS A 50 -37.19 6.55 -6.83
CA CYS A 50 -35.78 6.60 -6.47
C CYS A 50 -35.50 5.60 -5.32
N PRO A 51 -34.58 4.65 -5.49
CA PRO A 51 -34.33 3.61 -4.49
C PRO A 51 -33.68 4.12 -3.19
N ALA A 52 -33.07 5.31 -3.21
CA ALA A 52 -32.44 5.90 -2.03
C ALA A 52 -33.45 6.60 -1.10
N CYS A 53 -34.43 7.31 -1.66
CA CYS A 53 -35.39 8.10 -0.89
C CYS A 53 -36.85 7.65 -1.03
N ARG A 54 -37.12 6.64 -1.87
CA ARG A 54 -38.45 6.10 -2.20
C ARG A 54 -39.44 7.14 -2.72
N ARG A 55 -38.92 8.24 -3.28
CA ARG A 55 -39.75 9.24 -3.95
C ARG A 55 -40.05 8.77 -5.36
N GLY A 56 -41.32 8.72 -5.72
CA GLY A 56 -41.75 8.51 -7.10
C GLY A 56 -41.21 9.61 -8.03
N PHE A 57 -40.81 9.23 -9.25
CA PHE A 57 -40.47 10.22 -10.28
C PHE A 57 -41.75 10.87 -10.79
N ALA A 58 -41.77 12.20 -10.85
CA ALA A 58 -42.89 12.99 -11.31
C ALA A 58 -43.12 12.84 -12.83
N SER A 59 -42.10 12.42 -13.58
CA SER A 59 -42.19 12.14 -15.01
C SER A 59 -41.10 11.16 -15.47
N ASP A 60 -41.30 10.56 -16.66
CA ASP A 60 -40.27 9.76 -17.33
C ASP A 60 -39.00 10.55 -17.65
N ALA A 61 -39.13 11.86 -17.91
CA ALA A 61 -37.98 12.73 -18.16
C ALA A 61 -37.11 12.88 -16.90
N GLU A 62 -37.72 13.01 -15.72
CA GLU A 62 -37.00 13.08 -14.45
C GLU A 62 -36.28 11.75 -14.12
N ARG A 63 -36.95 10.62 -14.38
CA ARG A 63 -36.35 9.29 -14.24
C ARG A 63 -35.15 9.12 -15.17
N THR A 64 -35.32 9.46 -16.45
CA THR A 64 -34.25 9.38 -17.46
C THR A 64 -33.06 10.26 -17.08
N ALA A 65 -33.29 11.51 -16.66
CA ALA A 65 -32.22 12.39 -16.21
C ALA A 65 -31.43 11.83 -15.02
N SER A 66 -32.12 11.14 -14.10
CA SER A 66 -31.48 10.49 -12.96
C SER A 66 -30.65 9.26 -13.39
N LEU A 67 -31.16 8.45 -14.32
CA LEU A 67 -30.45 7.32 -14.90
C LEU A 67 -29.20 7.77 -15.69
N ASP A 68 -29.31 8.85 -16.47
CA ASP A 68 -28.21 9.43 -17.23
C ASP A 68 -27.09 9.94 -16.32
N ALA A 69 -27.45 10.61 -15.22
CA ALA A 69 -26.48 11.05 -14.21
C ALA A 69 -25.73 9.88 -13.57
N MET A 70 -26.43 8.77 -13.29
CA MET A 70 -25.79 7.55 -12.80
C MET A 70 -24.87 6.91 -13.85
N ASP A 71 -25.27 6.90 -15.12
CA ASP A 71 -24.46 6.37 -16.21
C ASP A 71 -23.22 7.21 -16.47
N GLU A 72 -23.30 8.53 -16.38
CA GLU A 72 -22.14 9.41 -16.42
C GLU A 72 -21.15 9.08 -15.30
N PHE A 73 -21.63 8.96 -14.06
CA PHE A 73 -20.79 8.59 -12.93
C PHE A 73 -20.13 7.22 -13.09
N MET A 74 -20.91 6.21 -13.49
CA MET A 74 -20.44 4.82 -13.64
C MET A 74 -19.49 4.62 -14.82
N ARG A 75 -19.51 5.50 -15.83
CA ARG A 75 -18.63 5.42 -17.01
C ARG A 75 -17.15 5.56 -16.66
N ASP A 76 -16.84 6.44 -15.73
CA ASP A 76 -15.47 6.78 -15.36
C ASP A 76 -14.94 5.95 -14.18
N LEU A 77 -15.84 5.42 -13.37
CA LEU A 77 -15.48 4.68 -12.17
C LEU A 77 -14.57 3.46 -12.44
N PRO A 78 -14.82 2.60 -13.45
CA PRO A 78 -13.94 1.48 -13.78
C PRO A 78 -12.51 1.91 -14.12
N LYS A 79 -12.35 2.97 -14.93
CA LYS A 79 -11.03 3.50 -15.30
C LYS A 79 -10.28 4.05 -14.09
N LYS A 80 -10.99 4.74 -13.18
CA LYS A 80 -10.41 5.24 -11.93
C LYS A 80 -9.98 4.09 -11.01
N MET A 81 -10.79 3.04 -10.90
CA MET A 81 -10.46 1.85 -10.11
C MET A 81 -9.27 1.10 -10.69
N GLU A 82 -9.21 0.94 -12.01
CA GLU A 82 -8.09 0.26 -12.66
C GLU A 82 -6.75 0.96 -12.41
N ARG A 83 -6.72 2.29 -12.52
CA ARG A 83 -5.53 3.09 -12.17
C ARG A 83 -5.13 2.90 -10.70
N ARG A 84 -6.11 2.84 -9.79
CA ARG A 84 -5.86 2.61 -8.36
C ARG A 84 -5.35 1.21 -8.09
N ARG A 85 -5.87 0.18 -8.77
CA ARG A 85 -5.37 -1.21 -8.68
C ARG A 85 -3.93 -1.32 -9.18
N ALA A 86 -3.59 -0.69 -10.31
CA ALA A 86 -2.22 -0.68 -10.81
C ALA A 86 -1.25 -0.01 -9.84
N ALA A 87 -1.65 1.13 -9.25
CA ALA A 87 -0.87 1.80 -8.22
C ALA A 87 -0.72 0.95 -6.95
N LEU A 88 -1.81 0.27 -6.54
CA LEU A 88 -1.82 -0.65 -5.42
C LEU A 88 -0.85 -1.82 -5.63
N ALA A 89 -0.93 -2.49 -6.78
CA ALA A 89 -0.03 -3.60 -7.13
C ALA A 89 1.45 -3.16 -7.13
N THR A 90 1.73 -1.96 -7.60
CA THR A 90 3.08 -1.37 -7.55
C THR A 90 3.55 -1.15 -6.10
N ALA A 91 2.67 -0.61 -5.25
CA ALA A 91 2.97 -0.40 -3.82
C ALA A 91 3.17 -1.73 -3.07
N GLU A 92 2.36 -2.75 -3.36
CA GLU A 92 2.51 -4.11 -2.81
C GLU A 92 3.86 -4.72 -3.19
N ALA A 93 4.26 -4.59 -4.45
CA ALA A 93 5.54 -5.09 -4.93
C ALA A 93 6.72 -4.41 -4.22
N VAL A 94 6.67 -3.09 -4.04
CA VAL A 94 7.69 -2.33 -3.30
C VAL A 94 7.73 -2.73 -1.83
N HIS A 95 6.58 -2.79 -1.16
CA HIS A 95 6.50 -3.22 0.23
C HIS A 95 7.05 -4.65 0.41
N SER A 96 6.68 -5.58 -0.48
CA SER A 96 7.20 -6.95 -0.49
C SER A 96 8.72 -6.99 -0.67
N ALA A 97 9.27 -6.18 -1.59
CA ALA A 97 10.70 -6.09 -1.81
C ALA A 97 11.43 -5.55 -0.57
N LEU A 98 10.93 -4.48 0.04
CA LEU A 98 11.51 -3.90 1.26
C LEU A 98 11.47 -4.90 2.43
N ALA A 99 10.34 -5.59 2.63
CA ALA A 99 10.19 -6.60 3.68
C ALA A 99 11.17 -7.78 3.49
N ARG A 100 11.49 -8.17 2.25
CA ARG A 100 12.50 -9.19 1.96
C ARG A 100 13.93 -8.70 2.20
N LEU A 101 14.21 -7.42 1.95
CA LEU A 101 15.55 -6.84 2.08
C LEU A 101 15.90 -6.48 3.53
N GLN A 102 14.91 -6.12 4.36
CA GLN A 102 15.09 -5.76 5.77
C GLN A 102 15.94 -6.77 6.58
N PRO A 103 15.69 -8.09 6.57
CA PRO A 103 16.53 -9.05 7.31
C PRO A 103 17.93 -9.20 6.71
N VAL A 104 18.13 -8.95 5.41
CA VAL A 104 19.46 -8.94 4.79
C VAL A 104 20.24 -7.72 5.29
N TRP A 105 19.61 -6.56 5.27
CA TRP A 105 20.17 -5.31 5.77
C TRP A 105 20.56 -5.41 7.24
N GLN A 106 19.66 -5.90 8.11
CA GLN A 106 19.95 -6.10 9.53
C GLN A 106 21.17 -7.00 9.77
N ARG A 107 21.34 -8.06 8.96
CA ARG A 107 22.54 -8.90 9.03
C ARG A 107 23.80 -8.15 8.60
N VAL A 108 23.76 -7.40 7.50
CA VAL A 108 24.91 -6.60 7.04
C VAL A 108 25.34 -5.59 8.11
N VAL A 109 24.39 -4.86 8.69
CA VAL A 109 24.66 -3.91 9.78
C VAL A 109 25.24 -4.62 11.01
N ALA A 110 24.71 -5.78 11.38
CA ALA A 110 25.25 -6.57 12.50
C ALA A 110 26.70 -7.02 12.25
N LEU A 111 27.01 -7.47 11.03
CA LEU A 111 28.36 -7.86 10.61
C LEU A 111 29.35 -6.69 10.67
N GLU A 112 28.96 -5.52 10.15
CA GLU A 112 29.79 -4.31 10.18
C GLU A 112 30.00 -3.75 11.60
N GLY A 113 28.98 -3.85 12.46
CA GLY A 113 29.01 -3.36 13.83
C GLY A 113 29.85 -4.20 14.78
N GLY A 114 29.74 -5.54 14.69
CA GLY A 114 30.31 -6.48 15.66
C GLY A 114 31.48 -7.31 15.11
N GLU A 115 31.26 -8.07 14.04
CA GLU A 115 32.28 -9.00 13.53
C GLU A 115 33.46 -8.27 12.91
N ALA A 116 33.22 -7.24 12.10
CA ALA A 116 34.29 -6.44 11.50
C ALA A 116 35.13 -5.69 12.55
N ARG A 117 34.54 -5.34 13.70
CA ARG A 117 35.27 -4.75 14.82
C ARG A 117 36.12 -5.81 15.53
N THR A 118 35.51 -6.96 15.85
CA THR A 118 36.19 -8.09 16.49
C THR A 118 37.37 -8.60 15.67
N LEU A 119 37.22 -8.70 14.34
CA LEU A 119 38.30 -9.10 13.44
C LEU A 119 39.44 -8.07 13.44
N ARG A 120 39.12 -6.76 13.41
CA ARG A 120 40.13 -5.69 13.52
C ARG A 120 40.90 -5.75 14.84
N ASP A 121 40.20 -5.96 15.96
CA ASP A 121 40.83 -6.07 17.27
C ASP A 121 41.76 -7.30 17.38
N LYS A 122 41.34 -8.43 16.80
CA LYS A 122 42.17 -9.65 16.71
C LYS A 122 43.41 -9.43 15.86
N VAL A 123 43.29 -8.80 14.68
CA VAL A 123 44.43 -8.48 13.82
C VAL A 123 45.40 -7.56 14.55
N ALA A 124 44.93 -6.48 15.16
CA ALA A 124 45.78 -5.56 15.92
C ALA A 124 46.47 -6.21 17.13
N THR A 125 45.84 -7.24 17.73
CA THR A 125 46.44 -8.03 18.82
C THR A 125 47.53 -8.97 18.28
N LEU A 126 47.27 -9.65 17.17
CA LEU A 126 48.24 -10.52 16.51
C LEU A 126 49.44 -9.73 15.97
N GLU A 127 49.22 -8.55 15.41
CA GLU A 127 50.29 -7.65 14.94
C GLU A 127 51.19 -7.21 16.10
N ARG A 128 50.63 -6.88 17.28
CA ARG A 128 51.40 -6.58 18.48
C ARG A 128 52.23 -7.77 18.94
N ALA A 129 51.61 -8.94 19.07
CA ALA A 129 52.29 -10.16 19.50
C ALA A 129 53.42 -10.55 18.54
N LEU A 130 53.21 -10.39 17.23
CA LEU A 130 54.24 -10.63 16.23
C LEU A 130 55.41 -9.64 16.39
N SER A 131 55.11 -8.35 16.53
CA SER A 131 56.14 -7.32 16.72
C SER A 131 56.94 -7.50 18.01
N GLU A 132 56.34 -8.00 19.08
CA GLU A 132 57.01 -8.35 20.33
C GLU A 132 57.89 -9.59 20.20
N ALA A 133 57.49 -10.57 19.37
CA ALA A 133 58.26 -11.80 19.15
C ALA A 133 59.43 -11.63 18.18
N THR A 134 59.40 -10.61 17.32
CA THR A 134 60.46 -10.32 16.34
C THR A 134 61.47 -9.26 16.78
N ASN A 135 61.29 -8.64 17.94
CA ASN A 135 62.26 -7.73 18.57
C ASN A 135 62.93 -8.39 19.78
#